data_AF-A0A8H7SSC6-F1
#
_entry.id   AF-A0A8H7SSC6-F1
#
_cell.length_a   1.000
_cell.length_b   1.000
_cell.length_c   1.000
_cell.angle_alpha   90.00
_cell.angle_beta   90.00
_cell.angle_gamma   90.00
#
_symmetry.space_group_name_H-M   'P 1'
#
loop_
_entity.id
_entity.type
_entity.pdbx_description
1 polymer ?
#
loop_
_entity_poly.entity_id
_entity_poly.type
_entity_poly.pdbx_seq_one_letter_code
_entity_poly.pdbx_strand_id
1 'polypeptide(L)'
;MALSFNDNLESILELKNKHELYQDFILYLKQTYCLENVLFYQDVQEYQYKPTKSRYKAIIERYILVNSTQEINIPCEMRQELINNQIYVKTSFDQATESILELIRVNSYLPWWYQHHHTHRNSLTPSMSVPEHRWQSLFTSRPSFTSLRDVKCVEQKEKRFNLFQRKRQALMIRVKKTFL
;
A
#
# COMPACT_ATOMS: atom_id res chain seq x y z
N MET A 1 2.19 -18.03 -28.65
CA MET A 1 1.27 -18.50 -27.59
C MET A 1 1.21 -17.39 -26.55
N ALA A 2 0.00 -16.95 -26.22
CA ALA A 2 -0.34 -15.61 -25.72
C ALA A 2 0.12 -15.32 -24.28
N LEU A 3 0.60 -14.11 -24.01
CA LEU A 3 0.47 -13.40 -22.74
C LEU A 3 0.55 -11.88 -22.99
N SER A 4 -0.58 -11.24 -23.31
CA SER A 4 -0.77 -9.82 -22.98
C SER A 4 -1.58 -9.74 -21.68
N PHE A 5 -1.07 -10.37 -20.63
CA PHE A 5 -1.58 -10.09 -19.30
C PHE A 5 -1.00 -8.72 -18.94
N ASN A 6 -1.88 -7.74 -18.73
CA ASN A 6 -1.44 -6.41 -18.36
C ASN A 6 -0.95 -6.54 -16.92
N ASP A 7 0.36 -6.66 -16.74
CA ASP A 7 1.03 -6.86 -15.46
C ASP A 7 0.99 -5.57 -14.61
N ASN A 8 -0.22 -5.14 -14.29
CA ASN A 8 -0.50 -4.01 -13.43
C ASN A 8 -1.18 -4.48 -12.15
N LEU A 9 -1.10 -3.62 -11.12
CA LEU A 9 -1.62 -3.91 -9.80
C LEU A 9 -3.10 -4.32 -9.85
N GLU A 10 -3.90 -3.59 -10.61
CA GLU A 10 -5.33 -3.79 -10.75
C GLU A 10 -5.64 -5.19 -11.27
N SER A 11 -4.94 -5.63 -12.32
CA SER A 11 -5.13 -6.97 -12.90
C SER A 11 -4.80 -8.07 -11.89
N ILE A 12 -3.77 -7.89 -11.08
CA ILE A 12 -3.43 -8.84 -9.99
C ILE A 12 -4.50 -8.84 -8.91
N LEU A 13 -5.02 -7.68 -8.51
CA LEU A 13 -6.08 -7.59 -7.51
C LEU A 13 -7.42 -8.16 -8.02
N GLU A 14 -7.71 -8.02 -9.31
CA GLU A 14 -8.90 -8.55 -9.99
C GLU A 14 -8.90 -10.08 -10.12
N LEU A 15 -7.72 -10.68 -10.34
CA LEU A 15 -7.56 -12.14 -10.36
C LEU A 15 -8.05 -12.78 -9.05
N LYS A 16 -7.93 -12.06 -7.93
CA LYS A 16 -8.24 -12.56 -6.58
C LYS A 16 -7.54 -13.91 -6.34
N ASN A 17 -8.07 -14.73 -5.43
CA ASN A 17 -7.56 -16.05 -5.06
C ASN A 17 -7.41 -17.08 -6.21
N LYS A 18 -7.69 -16.70 -7.47
CA LYS A 18 -7.66 -17.59 -8.63
C LYS A 18 -6.28 -17.75 -9.27
N HIS A 19 -5.29 -16.95 -8.86
CA HIS A 19 -3.98 -16.93 -9.50
C HIS A 19 -2.83 -16.93 -8.50
N GLU A 20 -1.74 -17.62 -8.84
CA GLU A 20 -0.54 -17.75 -8.01
C GLU A 20 0.10 -16.38 -7.70
N LEU A 21 0.24 -15.52 -8.71
CA LEU A 21 0.74 -14.14 -8.52
C LEU A 21 -0.02 -13.34 -7.45
N TYR A 22 -1.34 -13.53 -7.33
CA TYR A 22 -2.11 -12.87 -6.28
C TYR A 22 -1.74 -13.43 -4.90
N GLN A 23 -1.62 -14.76 -4.75
CA GLN A 23 -1.23 -15.37 -3.49
C GLN A 23 0.18 -14.95 -3.07
N ASP A 24 1.12 -14.91 -4.01
CA ASP A 24 2.49 -14.46 -3.77
C ASP A 24 2.55 -12.98 -3.37
N PHE A 25 1.75 -12.13 -4.01
CA PHE A 25 1.64 -10.72 -3.62
C PHE A 25 1.03 -10.55 -2.23
N ILE A 26 -0.01 -11.32 -1.90
CA ILE A 26 -0.60 -11.31 -0.55
C ILE A 26 0.38 -11.80 0.51
N LEU A 27 1.19 -12.82 0.21
CA LEU A 27 2.24 -13.29 1.10
C LEU A 27 3.29 -12.20 1.34
N TYR A 28 3.72 -11.51 0.28
CA TYR A 28 4.62 -10.36 0.39
C TYR A 28 4.04 -9.25 1.26
N LEU A 29 2.76 -8.91 1.09
CA LEU A 29 2.08 -7.89 1.89
C LEU A 29 1.97 -8.28 3.37
N LYS A 30 1.78 -9.56 3.67
CA LYS A 30 1.82 -10.08 5.06
C LYS A 30 3.21 -9.93 5.66
N GLN A 31 4.25 -10.31 4.93
CA GLN A 31 5.65 -10.21 5.39
C GLN A 31 6.12 -8.77 5.58
N THR A 32 5.55 -7.84 4.79
CA THR A 32 5.87 -6.42 4.89
C THR A 32 4.94 -5.65 5.82
N TYR A 33 3.91 -6.26 6.40
CA TYR A 33 2.92 -5.59 7.25
C TYR A 33 2.20 -4.43 6.53
N CYS A 34 1.68 -4.70 5.34
CA CYS A 34 0.91 -3.76 4.50
C CYS A 34 -0.46 -4.32 4.07
N LEU A 35 -0.87 -5.49 4.59
CA LEU A 35 -2.02 -6.24 4.11
C LEU A 35 -3.35 -5.46 4.24
N GLU A 36 -3.46 -4.62 5.27
CA GLU A 36 -4.65 -3.82 5.56
C GLU A 36 -5.10 -2.96 4.37
N ASN A 37 -4.16 -2.50 3.54
CA ASN A 37 -4.45 -1.68 2.36
C ASN A 37 -5.23 -2.46 1.30
N VAL A 38 -4.86 -3.72 1.05
CA VAL A 38 -5.59 -4.59 0.10
C VAL A 38 -6.91 -5.06 0.69
N LEU A 39 -6.97 -5.35 1.99
CA LEU A 39 -8.23 -5.73 2.65
C LEU A 39 -9.26 -4.59 2.59
N PHE A 40 -8.83 -3.35 2.85
CA PHE A 40 -9.67 -2.18 2.67
C PHE A 40 -10.21 -2.07 1.23
N TYR A 41 -9.32 -2.16 0.23
CA TYR A 41 -9.72 -2.12 -1.18
C TYR A 41 -10.80 -3.17 -1.49
N GLN A 42 -10.60 -4.41 -1.06
CA GLN A 42 -11.54 -5.50 -1.30
C GLN A 42 -12.91 -5.29 -0.62
N ASP A 43 -12.90 -4.86 0.64
CA ASP A 43 -14.14 -4.59 1.39
C ASP A 43 -14.93 -3.43 0.75
N VAL A 44 -14.23 -2.42 0.19
CA VAL A 44 -14.84 -1.33 -0.57
C VAL A 44 -15.42 -1.82 -1.90
N GLN A 45 -14.73 -2.69 -2.65
CA GLN A 45 -15.28 -3.28 -3.88
C GLN A 45 -16.58 -4.06 -3.60
N GLU A 46 -16.60 -4.85 -2.53
CA GLU A 46 -17.81 -5.58 -2.14
C GLU A 46 -18.91 -4.64 -1.65
N TYR A 47 -18.56 -3.56 -0.94
CA TYR A 47 -19.49 -2.50 -0.58
C TYR A 47 -20.09 -1.80 -1.81
N GLN A 48 -19.28 -1.48 -2.82
CA GLN A 48 -19.75 -0.86 -4.06
C GLN A 48 -20.72 -1.77 -4.82
N TYR A 49 -20.51 -3.09 -4.77
CA TYR A 49 -21.42 -4.08 -5.36
C TYR A 49 -22.74 -4.19 -4.58
N LYS A 50 -22.66 -4.29 -3.25
CA LYS A 50 -23.83 -4.43 -2.36
C LYS A 50 -23.77 -3.41 -1.22
N PRO A 51 -24.13 -2.16 -1.50
CA PRO A 51 -24.04 -1.12 -0.49
C PRO A 51 -25.10 -1.43 0.59
N THR A 52 -24.65 -1.63 1.85
CA THR A 52 -25.51 -1.49 3.04
C THR A 52 -24.90 -0.56 4.11
N LYS A 53 -25.75 0.14 4.89
CA LYS A 53 -25.32 1.05 5.97
C LYS A 53 -24.42 0.36 7.01
N SER A 54 -24.70 -0.91 7.31
CA SER A 54 -23.88 -1.74 8.20
C SER A 54 -22.47 -1.96 7.64
N ARG A 55 -22.33 -2.27 6.35
CA ARG A 55 -21.02 -2.43 5.69
C ARG A 55 -20.21 -1.14 5.69
N TYR A 56 -20.85 0.00 5.40
CA TYR A 56 -20.18 1.30 5.49
C TYR A 56 -19.62 1.55 6.90
N LYS A 57 -20.43 1.34 7.94
CA LYS A 57 -19.96 1.48 9.32
C LYS A 57 -18.81 0.53 9.65
N ALA A 58 -18.91 -0.73 9.23
CA ALA A 58 -17.84 -1.71 9.44
C ALA A 58 -16.52 -1.28 8.77
N ILE A 59 -16.57 -0.73 7.55
CA ILE A 59 -15.37 -0.20 6.87
C ILE A 59 -14.78 0.99 7.63
N ILE A 60 -15.64 1.93 8.08
CA ILE A 60 -15.20 3.08 8.88
C ILE A 60 -14.50 2.61 10.17
N GLU A 61 -15.13 1.72 10.94
CA GLU A 61 -14.61 1.24 12.22
C GLU A 61 -13.31 0.45 12.07
N ARG A 62 -13.20 -0.35 11.01
CA ARG A 62 -12.07 -1.26 10.81
C ARG A 62 -10.84 -0.60 10.17
N TYR A 63 -11.04 0.38 9.28
CA TYR A 63 -9.94 0.94 8.50
C TYR A 63 -9.75 2.45 8.70
N ILE A 64 -10.80 3.20 9.03
CA ILE A 64 -10.77 4.68 9.00
C ILE A 64 -10.66 5.28 10.41
N LEU A 65 -11.21 4.66 11.44
CA LEU A 65 -11.06 5.17 12.80
C LEU A 65 -9.60 5.11 13.27
N VAL A 66 -9.22 6.15 14.01
CA VAL A 66 -7.89 6.23 14.62
C VAL A 66 -7.74 5.12 15.66
N ASN A 67 -6.58 4.48 15.69
CA ASN A 67 -6.25 3.33 16.52
C ASN A 67 -7.04 2.05 16.17
N SER A 68 -7.65 1.99 15.00
CA SER A 68 -8.20 0.72 14.52
C SER A 68 -7.08 -0.28 14.26
N THR A 69 -7.36 -1.57 14.47
CA THR A 69 -6.35 -2.64 14.31
C THR A 69 -5.86 -2.78 12.87
N GLN A 70 -6.64 -2.29 11.90
CA GLN A 70 -6.31 -2.28 10.48
C GLN A 70 -6.41 -0.85 9.92
N GLU A 71 -6.10 0.16 10.74
CA GLU A 71 -6.11 1.55 10.32
C GLU A 71 -5.24 1.76 9.07
N ILE A 72 -5.85 2.29 8.00
CA ILE A 72 -5.15 2.61 6.76
C ILE A 72 -4.52 4.01 6.81
N ASN A 73 -3.43 4.18 6.05
CA ASN A 73 -2.72 5.44 5.97
C ASN A 73 -3.32 6.38 4.90
N ILE A 74 -4.31 7.18 5.30
CA ILE A 74 -4.91 8.23 4.46
C ILE A 74 -4.73 9.63 5.08
N PRO A 75 -4.78 10.71 4.28
CA PRO A 75 -4.74 12.09 4.76
C PRO A 75 -5.80 12.37 5.83
N CYS A 76 -5.45 13.23 6.80
CA CYS A 76 -6.35 13.51 7.93
C CYS A 76 -7.64 14.20 7.50
N GLU A 77 -7.57 15.07 6.49
CA GLU A 77 -8.73 15.78 5.95
C GLU A 77 -9.75 14.78 5.35
N MET A 78 -9.27 13.83 4.56
CA MET A 78 -10.09 12.74 3.98
C MET A 78 -10.71 11.86 5.08
N ARG A 79 -9.94 11.51 6.11
CA ARG A 79 -10.43 10.73 7.25
C ARG A 79 -11.58 11.45 7.96
N GLN A 80 -11.41 12.75 8.23
CA GLN A 80 -12.43 13.57 8.88
C GLN A 80 -13.68 13.69 8.03
N GLU A 81 -13.53 13.86 6.71
CA GLU A 81 -14.66 13.92 5.79
C GLU A 81 -15.51 12.64 5.84
N LEU A 82 -14.85 11.47 5.78
CA LEU A 82 -15.51 10.16 5.88
C LEU A 82 -16.25 9.98 7.22
N ILE A 83 -15.66 10.45 8.33
CA ILE A 83 -16.25 10.31 9.67
C ILE A 83 -17.42 11.27 9.89
N ASN A 84 -17.28 12.52 9.45
CA ASN A 84 -18.20 13.61 9.78
C ASN A 84 -19.44 13.63 8.89
N ASN A 85 -19.26 13.41 7.58
CA ASN A 85 -20.36 13.53 6.64
C ASN A 85 -21.35 12.37 6.79
N GLN A 86 -20.85 11.17 7.13
CA GLN A 86 -21.64 9.92 7.23
C GLN A 86 -22.59 9.71 6.04
N ILE A 87 -22.25 10.28 4.88
CA ILE A 87 -23.02 10.17 3.66
C ILE A 87 -22.74 8.79 3.09
N TYR A 88 -23.82 8.04 2.99
CA TYR A 88 -23.81 6.64 2.68
C TYR A 88 -24.27 6.45 1.23
N VAL A 89 -23.32 6.34 0.30
CA VAL A 89 -23.55 6.15 -1.13
C VAL A 89 -22.51 5.20 -1.70
N LYS A 90 -22.81 4.59 -2.84
CA LYS A 90 -21.91 3.62 -3.49
C LYS A 90 -20.46 4.14 -3.62
N THR A 91 -20.30 5.43 -3.89
CA THR A 91 -19.02 6.10 -4.14
C THR A 91 -18.38 6.71 -2.89
N SER A 92 -18.89 6.41 -1.68
CA SER A 92 -18.44 7.04 -0.43
C SER A 92 -16.95 6.88 -0.14
N PHE A 93 -16.27 5.91 -0.74
CA PHE A 93 -14.87 5.59 -0.46
C PHE A 93 -13.95 5.81 -1.67
N ASP A 94 -14.42 6.38 -2.78
CA ASP A 94 -13.67 6.42 -4.04
C ASP A 94 -12.31 7.13 -3.86
N GLN A 95 -12.31 8.31 -3.24
CA GLN A 95 -11.07 9.06 -3.02
C GLN A 95 -10.06 8.32 -2.12
N ALA A 96 -10.56 7.63 -1.09
CA ALA A 96 -9.72 6.79 -0.22
C ALA A 96 -9.20 5.56 -0.96
N THR A 97 -10.02 4.97 -1.82
CA THR A 97 -9.67 3.82 -2.66
C THR A 97 -8.54 4.17 -3.62
N GLU A 98 -8.64 5.29 -4.33
CA GLU A 98 -7.59 5.77 -5.22
C GLU A 98 -6.28 6.04 -4.48
N SER A 99 -6.36 6.69 -3.32
CA SER A 99 -5.18 6.98 -2.48
C SER A 99 -4.49 5.71 -1.99
N ILE A 100 -5.28 4.69 -1.63
CA ILE A 100 -4.75 3.41 -1.16
C ILE A 100 -4.21 2.56 -2.32
N LEU A 101 -4.84 2.58 -3.49
CA LEU A 101 -4.30 1.92 -4.68
C LEU A 101 -2.93 2.48 -5.06
N GLU A 102 -2.78 3.81 -5.08
CA GLU A 102 -1.48 4.45 -5.32
C GLU A 102 -0.46 4.08 -4.24
N LEU A 103 -0.88 4.05 -2.96
CA LEU A 103 -0.02 3.64 -1.86
C LEU A 103 0.47 2.20 -2.01
N ILE A 104 -0.43 1.26 -2.37
CA ILE A 104 -0.07 -0.13 -2.64
C ILE A 104 0.88 -0.19 -3.83
N ARG A 105 0.58 0.55 -4.90
CA ARG A 105 1.36 0.59 -6.13
C ARG A 105 2.82 0.97 -5.84
N VAL A 106 3.02 2.12 -5.20
CA VAL A 106 4.36 2.67 -4.98
C VAL A 106 5.14 1.92 -3.91
N ASN A 107 4.49 1.56 -2.78
CA ASN A 107 5.21 1.03 -1.63
C ASN A 107 5.30 -0.50 -1.58
N SER A 108 4.43 -1.21 -2.31
CA SER A 108 4.34 -2.67 -2.21
C SER A 108 4.46 -3.35 -3.57
N TYR A 109 3.65 -2.94 -4.54
CA TYR A 109 3.59 -3.56 -5.85
C TYR A 109 4.90 -3.41 -6.62
N LEU A 110 5.41 -2.19 -6.80
CA LEU A 110 6.65 -1.96 -7.54
C LEU A 110 7.86 -2.69 -6.93
N PRO A 111 8.10 -2.65 -5.60
CA PRO A 111 9.16 -3.44 -4.98
C PRO A 111 8.99 -4.96 -5.14
N TRP A 112 7.77 -5.47 -4.93
CA TRP A 112 7.46 -6.89 -5.09
C TRP A 112 7.67 -7.34 -6.54
N TRP A 113 7.14 -6.59 -7.49
CA TRP A 113 7.28 -6.85 -8.93
C TRP A 113 8.75 -6.89 -9.34
N TYR A 114 9.53 -5.90 -8.91
CA TYR A 114 10.96 -5.85 -9.18
C TYR A 114 11.67 -7.08 -8.60
N GLN A 115 11.42 -7.42 -7.33
CA GLN A 115 12.02 -8.59 -6.71
C GLN A 115 11.67 -9.88 -7.47
N HIS A 116 10.39 -10.08 -7.77
CA HIS A 116 9.85 -11.26 -8.44
C HIS A 116 10.47 -11.47 -9.84
N HIS A 117 10.58 -10.41 -10.65
CA HIS A 117 11.13 -10.51 -12.00
C HIS A 117 12.66 -10.57 -12.05
N HIS A 118 13.36 -10.07 -11.04
CA HIS A 118 14.82 -10.14 -10.96
C HIS A 118 15.35 -11.45 -10.34
N THR A 119 14.57 -12.14 -9.50
CA THR A 119 14.94 -13.49 -9.01
C THR A 119 14.89 -14.56 -10.10
N HIS A 120 14.01 -14.43 -11.10
CA HIS A 120 13.90 -15.41 -12.19
C HIS A 120 14.94 -15.26 -13.31
N ARG A 121 15.71 -14.15 -13.37
CA ARG A 121 16.70 -13.94 -14.44
C ARG A 121 18.14 -14.35 -14.09
N ASN A 122 18.48 -14.56 -12.82
CA ASN A 122 19.87 -14.73 -12.38
C ASN A 122 20.21 -16.14 -11.85
N SER A 123 19.42 -17.17 -12.13
CA SER A 123 19.69 -18.56 -11.72
C SER A 123 20.83 -19.26 -12.49
N LEU A 124 21.87 -18.52 -12.93
CA LEU A 124 23.07 -19.09 -13.58
C LEU A 124 24.41 -18.58 -13.02
N THR A 125 24.49 -18.00 -11.82
CA THR A 125 25.79 -17.83 -11.12
C THR A 125 25.67 -17.97 -9.60
N PRO A 126 26.54 -18.77 -8.94
CA PRO A 126 26.70 -18.73 -7.50
C PRO A 126 27.81 -17.74 -7.13
N SER A 127 27.48 -16.55 -6.61
CA SER A 127 28.42 -15.80 -5.76
C SER A 127 27.77 -14.61 -5.04
N MET A 128 27.83 -14.71 -3.71
CA MET A 128 27.96 -13.71 -2.65
C MET A 128 27.82 -12.20 -2.94
N SER A 129 27.17 -11.54 -1.97
CA SER A 129 27.09 -10.10 -1.65
C SER A 129 25.87 -9.33 -2.20
N VAL A 130 24.96 -9.01 -1.28
CA VAL A 130 23.82 -8.10 -1.46
C VAL A 130 24.30 -6.66 -1.22
N PRO A 131 24.24 -5.73 -2.19
CA PRO A 131 24.48 -4.33 -1.92
C PRO A 131 23.23 -3.69 -1.33
N GLU A 132 23.20 -3.53 -0.01
CA GLU A 132 22.08 -3.01 0.79
C GLU A 132 21.85 -1.47 0.63
N HIS A 133 22.57 -0.81 -0.28
CA HIS A 133 22.63 0.66 -0.34
C HIS A 133 21.99 1.32 -1.58
N ARG A 134 21.46 0.56 -2.55
CA ARG A 134 20.92 1.17 -3.79
C ARG A 134 19.44 1.59 -3.72
N TRP A 135 18.69 1.15 -2.72
CA TRP A 135 17.28 1.55 -2.57
C TRP A 135 17.08 2.99 -2.10
N GLN A 136 18.13 3.68 -1.61
CA GLN A 136 17.98 5.05 -1.11
C GLN A 136 18.03 6.11 -2.23
N SER A 137 18.69 5.83 -3.36
CA SER A 137 18.95 6.85 -4.39
C SER A 137 17.83 7.02 -5.42
N LEU A 138 16.84 6.12 -5.46
CA LEU A 138 15.72 6.20 -6.43
C LEU A 138 14.50 6.98 -5.90
N PHE A 139 14.43 7.25 -4.59
CA PHE A 139 13.29 7.93 -3.97
C PHE A 139 13.53 9.43 -3.67
N THR A 140 14.69 9.98 -4.03
CA THR A 140 15.00 11.41 -3.83
C THR A 140 14.79 12.28 -5.08
N SER A 141 14.38 11.69 -6.20
CA SER A 141 14.18 12.44 -7.45
C SER A 141 12.75 12.95 -7.56
N ARG A 142 12.56 14.15 -7.04
CA ARG A 142 11.32 14.96 -7.03
C ARG A 142 10.91 15.38 -8.46
N PRO A 143 9.63 15.26 -8.87
CA PRO A 143 9.12 16.09 -9.96
C PRO A 143 8.82 17.50 -9.42
N SER A 144 9.44 18.51 -10.02
CA SER A 144 9.17 19.92 -9.72
C SER A 144 7.79 20.30 -10.22
N PHE A 145 6.81 20.39 -9.31
CA PHE A 145 5.56 21.10 -9.56
C PHE A 145 5.59 22.43 -8.82
N THR A 146 5.77 23.51 -9.56
CA THR A 146 5.59 24.88 -9.09
C THR A 146 4.10 25.15 -8.91
N SER A 147 3.64 25.27 -7.67
CA SER A 147 2.49 26.15 -7.36
C SER A 147 2.57 26.59 -5.90
N LEU A 148 2.72 27.89 -5.71
CA LEU A 148 2.80 28.57 -4.43
C LEU A 148 1.42 28.54 -3.76
N ARG A 149 1.25 27.65 -2.77
CA ARG A 149 0.44 27.84 -1.55
C ARG A 149 0.69 26.65 -0.59
N ASP A 150 0.93 26.97 0.69
CA ASP A 150 1.05 26.07 1.85
C ASP A 150 2.34 25.26 2.07
N VAL A 151 3.45 25.97 2.25
CA VAL A 151 4.79 25.41 2.59
C VAL A 151 4.85 24.77 4.00
N LYS A 152 4.00 25.15 4.96
CA LYS A 152 4.11 24.65 6.34
C LYS A 152 3.45 23.28 6.60
N CYS A 153 2.42 22.91 5.85
CA CYS A 153 1.68 21.66 6.07
C CYS A 153 2.36 20.45 5.41
N VAL A 154 3.01 20.66 4.26
CA VAL A 154 3.65 19.59 3.46
C VAL A 154 4.92 19.05 4.14
N GLU A 155 5.73 19.91 4.75
CA GLU A 155 7.01 19.52 5.37
C GLU A 155 6.81 18.63 6.61
N GLN A 156 5.71 18.80 7.32
CA GLN A 156 5.36 18.00 8.49
C GLN A 156 4.82 16.62 8.11
N LYS A 157 4.12 16.52 6.95
CA LYS A 157 3.58 15.28 6.37
C LYS A 157 4.71 14.37 5.86
N GLU A 158 5.72 14.94 5.19
CA GLU A 158 6.88 14.20 4.68
C GLU A 158 7.79 13.66 5.79
N LYS A 159 7.98 14.42 6.88
CA LYS A 159 8.73 13.97 8.06
C LYS A 159 8.06 12.80 8.78
N ARG A 160 6.72 12.80 8.88
CA ARG A 160 5.96 11.72 9.52
C ARG A 160 5.93 10.44 8.69
N PHE A 161 5.77 10.55 7.37
CA PHE A 161 5.84 9.41 6.45
C PHE A 161 7.22 8.73 6.48
N ASN A 162 8.29 9.53 6.40
CA ASN A 162 9.66 9.03 6.53
C ASN A 162 9.92 8.42 7.91
N LEU A 163 9.37 8.98 8.98
CA LEU A 163 9.50 8.43 10.33
C LEU A 163 8.80 7.06 10.46
N PHE A 164 7.64 6.86 9.85
CA PHE A 164 6.93 5.58 9.89
C PHE A 164 7.68 4.49 9.13
N GLN A 165 8.20 4.81 7.95
CA GLN A 165 9.06 3.90 7.18
C GLN A 165 10.35 3.57 7.94
N ARG A 166 10.98 4.56 8.58
CA ARG A 166 12.16 4.33 9.45
C ARG A 166 11.83 3.50 10.69
N LYS A 167 10.65 3.68 11.30
CA LYS A 167 10.20 2.85 12.43
C LYS A 167 9.96 1.40 11.99
N ARG A 168 9.38 1.18 10.81
CA ARG A 168 9.21 -0.15 10.22
C ARG A 168 10.54 -0.83 9.93
N GLN A 169 11.49 -0.11 9.31
CA GLN A 169 12.85 -0.61 9.07
C GLN A 169 13.58 -0.92 10.39
N ALA A 170 13.47 -0.05 11.40
CA ALA A 170 14.09 -0.27 12.71
C ALA A 170 13.50 -1.48 13.45
N LEU A 171 12.18 -1.71 13.33
CA LEU A 171 11.54 -2.90 13.87
C LEU A 171 12.05 -4.17 13.17
N MET A 172 12.17 -4.14 11.84
CA MET A 172 12.71 -5.27 11.06
C MET A 172 14.15 -5.62 11.47
N ILE A 173 14.99 -4.62 11.71
CA ILE A 173 16.37 -4.84 12.20
C ILE A 173 16.37 -5.46 13.59
N ARG A 174 15.47 -5.00 14.48
CA ARG A 174 15.37 -5.54 15.84
C ARG A 174 14.91 -6.98 15.87
N VAL A 175 13.86 -7.31 15.12
CA VAL A 175 13.33 -8.69 15.04
C VAL A 175 14.39 -9.64 14.47
N LYS A 176 15.12 -9.25 13.42
CA LYS A 176 16.19 -10.10 12.85
C LYS A 176 17.36 -10.36 13.82
N LYS A 177 17.63 -9.45 14.77
CA LYS A 177 18.69 -9.61 15.78
C LYS A 177 18.30 -10.47 16.98
N THR A 178 17.01 -10.72 17.19
CA THR A 178 16.54 -11.55 18.32
C THR A 178 16.54 -13.05 17.98
N PHE A 179 16.72 -13.42 16.71
CA PHE A 179 16.69 -14.81 16.22
C PHE A 179 18.03 -15.29 15.64
N LEU A 180 19.13 -14.57 15.90
CA LEU A 180 20.52 -14.99 15.69
C LEU A 180 21.22 -15.04 17.05
#